data_AF-A0A536PPC7-F1
#
_entry.id   AF-A0A536PPC7-F1
#
_cell.length_a   1.000
_cell.length_b   1.000
_cell.length_c   1.000
_cell.angle_alpha   90.00
_cell.angle_beta   90.00
_cell.angle_gamma   90.00
#
_symmetry.space_group_name_H-M   'P 1'
#
loop_
_entity.id
_entity.type
_entity.pdbx_description
1 polymer ?
#
loop_
_entity_poly.entity_id
_entity_poly.type
_entity_poly.pdbx_seq_one_letter_code
_entity_poly.pdbx_strand_id
1 'polypeptide(L)'
;MLNKDTCVLYELFAASWNGGRPTAGSGAVFDLRSHALRPAGWTSADAAGLPIWPGVLRYDEVARGLVDHAIRFTAQRTDRTYVWPARHQAGAARDPSLPPMGARFRLKADFSFAGFSPQTQVVLMAMQRYGLILADNGSNWFYQGSTDSRWSDQLISELKRIPAGAFEAVDASSLMLDPNSGRVPAASLNQALLAGWHSTWQGQSPYLAMKPGQVADFWIRFSNSGTETWQRGVWGRQANLGFNGDNKLPYRLGMAVNWLWDDRIATTTAETVAPGEIAEFRFSLRAPIYPGTYRFDLRPVIDGTTWLEDQGVFWLIAVN
;
A
#
# COMPACT_ATOMS: atom_id res chain seq x y z
N MET A 1 15.63 -6.11 -16.35
CA MET A 1 16.22 -4.87 -16.89
C MET A 1 15.11 -3.89 -17.21
N LEU A 2 15.17 -2.67 -16.68
CA LEU A 2 14.21 -1.61 -16.94
C LEU A 2 14.83 -0.59 -17.90
N ASN A 3 14.21 -0.38 -19.06
CA ASN A 3 14.49 0.77 -19.91
C ASN A 3 13.61 1.95 -19.44
N LYS A 4 14.24 2.98 -18.86
CA LYS A 4 13.54 4.13 -18.27
C LYS A 4 12.96 5.08 -19.33
N ASP A 5 13.59 5.20 -20.48
CA ASP A 5 13.17 6.13 -21.55
C ASP A 5 11.89 5.63 -22.24
N THR A 6 11.83 4.32 -22.48
CA THR A 6 10.68 3.68 -23.13
C THR A 6 9.67 3.10 -22.14
N CYS A 7 10.01 3.06 -20.85
CA CYS A 7 9.23 2.39 -19.79
C CYS A 7 8.96 0.91 -20.09
N VAL A 8 9.94 0.20 -20.65
CA VAL A 8 9.83 -1.22 -20.96
C VAL A 8 10.66 -2.05 -19.99
N LEU A 9 10.04 -3.09 -19.45
CA LEU A 9 10.66 -4.05 -18.54
C LEU A 9 10.94 -5.37 -19.27
N TYR A 10 12.18 -5.82 -19.19
CA TYR A 10 12.67 -7.08 -19.72
C TYR A 10 13.06 -7.99 -18.56
N GLU A 11 12.45 -9.16 -18.44
CA GLU A 11 12.74 -10.12 -17.37
C GLU A 11 13.15 -11.46 -17.97
N LEU A 12 14.20 -12.04 -17.41
CA LEU A 12 14.79 -13.30 -17.86
C LEU A 12 14.82 -14.28 -16.70
N PHE A 13 14.56 -15.55 -16.99
CA PHE A 13 14.74 -16.65 -16.05
C PHE A 13 15.96 -17.48 -16.42
N ALA A 14 16.68 -17.97 -15.42
CA ALA A 14 17.90 -18.78 -15.59
C ALA A 14 18.89 -18.16 -16.58
N ALA A 15 19.07 -16.84 -16.50
CA ALA A 15 19.98 -16.11 -17.35
C ALA A 15 21.44 -16.43 -16.97
N SER A 16 22.26 -16.75 -17.97
CA SER A 16 23.69 -17.01 -17.80
C SER A 16 24.50 -16.15 -18.77
N TRP A 17 25.44 -15.38 -18.23
CA TRP A 17 26.46 -14.71 -19.02
C TRP A 17 27.64 -15.65 -19.24
N ASN A 18 27.93 -15.97 -20.49
CA ASN A 18 28.90 -16.99 -20.90
C ASN A 18 29.93 -16.43 -21.91
N GLY A 19 30.48 -15.25 -21.61
CA GLY A 19 31.55 -14.66 -22.44
C GLY A 19 31.09 -14.10 -23.78
N GLY A 20 29.86 -13.55 -23.83
CA GLY A 20 29.34 -12.80 -24.99
C GLY A 20 28.21 -13.47 -25.77
N ARG A 21 27.71 -14.65 -25.36
CA ARG A 21 26.56 -15.33 -26.00
C ARG A 21 25.48 -15.73 -24.98
N PRO A 22 24.94 -14.76 -24.23
CA PRO A 22 24.12 -15.04 -23.06
C PRO A 22 22.95 -15.97 -23.40
N THR A 23 22.68 -16.91 -22.51
CA THR A 23 21.50 -17.80 -22.59
C THR A 23 20.53 -17.47 -21.47
N ALA A 24 19.25 -17.78 -21.68
CA ALA A 24 18.22 -17.72 -20.66
C ALA A 24 17.23 -18.87 -20.89
N GLY A 25 16.64 -19.39 -19.81
CA GLY A 25 15.59 -20.40 -19.91
C GLY A 25 14.28 -19.83 -20.46
N SER A 26 13.96 -18.58 -20.12
CA SER A 26 12.84 -17.84 -20.69
C SER A 26 13.07 -16.34 -20.62
N GLY A 27 12.25 -15.58 -21.35
CA GLY A 27 12.23 -14.13 -21.32
C GLY A 27 10.83 -13.56 -21.54
N ALA A 28 10.54 -12.44 -20.89
CA ALA A 28 9.30 -11.69 -21.05
C ALA A 28 9.58 -10.20 -21.17
N VAL A 29 8.75 -9.54 -21.97
CA VAL A 29 8.77 -8.09 -22.20
C VAL A 29 7.43 -7.53 -21.73
N PHE A 30 7.48 -6.44 -20.97
CA PHE A 30 6.31 -5.75 -20.43
C PHE A 30 6.43 -4.26 -20.72
N ASP A 31 5.38 -3.69 -21.31
CA ASP A 31 5.21 -2.25 -21.42
C ASP A 31 4.58 -1.72 -20.11
N LEU A 32 5.35 -0.98 -19.33
CA LEU A 32 4.90 -0.45 -18.03
C LEU A 32 3.96 0.75 -18.15
N ARG A 33 3.69 1.24 -19.37
CA ARG A 33 2.64 2.26 -19.64
C ARG A 33 1.28 1.64 -19.93
N SER A 34 1.24 0.32 -20.09
CA SER A 34 0.04 -0.42 -20.42
C SER A 34 -0.42 -1.30 -19.26
N HIS A 35 -1.73 -1.50 -19.19
CA HIS A 35 -2.32 -2.49 -18.31
C HIS A 35 -2.61 -3.82 -19.03
N ALA A 36 -2.29 -3.94 -20.32
CA ALA A 36 -2.49 -5.18 -21.05
C ALA A 36 -1.71 -6.33 -20.38
N LEU A 37 -2.41 -7.40 -20.03
CA LEU A 37 -1.77 -8.61 -19.53
C LEU A 37 -1.21 -9.42 -20.70
N ARG A 38 -0.23 -10.27 -20.41
CA ARG A 38 0.29 -11.24 -21.38
C ARG A 38 -0.83 -12.19 -21.84
N PRO A 39 -0.73 -12.81 -23.02
CA PRO A 39 -1.71 -13.80 -23.48
C PRO A 39 -1.95 -14.89 -22.42
N ALA A 40 -3.19 -15.35 -22.30
CA ALA A 40 -3.53 -16.44 -21.38
C ALA A 40 -2.72 -17.71 -21.73
N GLY A 41 -2.26 -18.43 -20.72
CA GLY A 41 -1.37 -19.58 -20.85
C GLY A 41 0.12 -19.23 -20.98
N TRP A 42 0.51 -17.97 -21.12
CA TRP A 42 1.93 -17.59 -21.24
C TRP A 42 2.58 -17.38 -19.88
N THR A 43 3.68 -18.09 -19.62
CA THR A 43 4.54 -17.84 -18.47
C THR A 43 5.51 -16.67 -18.70
N SER A 44 6.35 -16.39 -17.70
CA SER A 44 7.40 -15.38 -17.73
C SER A 44 8.59 -15.83 -16.86
N ALA A 45 9.40 -14.89 -16.35
CA ALA A 45 10.34 -15.21 -15.27
C ALA A 45 9.63 -15.44 -13.93
N ASP A 46 8.39 -14.98 -13.82
CA ASP A 46 7.42 -15.27 -12.78
C ASP A 46 6.45 -16.35 -13.30
N ALA A 47 6.25 -17.42 -12.52
CA ALA A 47 5.44 -18.56 -12.95
C ALA A 47 3.98 -18.20 -13.27
N ALA A 48 3.40 -17.22 -12.58
CA ALA A 48 2.06 -16.72 -12.84
C ALA A 48 1.96 -15.91 -14.15
N GLY A 49 3.08 -15.62 -14.82
CA GLY A 49 3.13 -14.84 -16.05
C GLY A 49 3.01 -13.32 -15.81
N LEU A 50 3.21 -12.87 -14.57
CA LEU A 50 3.18 -11.48 -14.17
C LEU A 50 4.59 -10.84 -14.26
N PRO A 51 4.71 -9.51 -14.35
CA PRO A 51 6.02 -8.88 -14.19
C PRO A 51 6.49 -8.96 -12.72
N ILE A 52 7.75 -9.32 -12.48
CA ILE A 52 8.36 -9.41 -11.14
C ILE A 52 8.53 -8.02 -10.54
N TRP A 53 9.18 -7.11 -11.27
CA TRP A 53 9.61 -5.82 -10.75
C TRP A 53 8.49 -4.95 -10.13
N PRO A 54 7.28 -4.85 -10.73
CA PRO A 54 6.17 -4.10 -10.13
C PRO A 54 5.59 -4.70 -8.85
N GLY A 55 5.91 -5.97 -8.55
CA GLY A 55 5.41 -6.67 -7.37
C GLY A 55 6.40 -6.76 -6.22
N VAL A 56 7.67 -6.38 -6.39
CA VAL A 56 8.67 -6.46 -5.30
C VAL A 56 8.71 -5.16 -4.50
N LEU A 57 8.98 -5.28 -3.19
CA LEU A 57 9.22 -4.11 -2.34
C LEU A 57 10.50 -3.39 -2.78
N ARG A 58 10.46 -2.05 -2.88
CA ARG A 58 11.68 -1.25 -3.14
C ARG A 58 12.07 -0.44 -1.91
N TYR A 59 13.37 -0.34 -1.66
CA TYR A 59 13.88 0.36 -0.48
C TYR A 59 13.40 1.81 -0.44
N ASP A 60 13.47 2.50 -1.58
CA ASP A 60 13.07 3.92 -1.65
C ASP A 60 11.57 4.13 -1.38
N GLU A 61 10.72 3.12 -1.63
CA GLU A 61 9.29 3.16 -1.29
C GLU A 61 9.03 3.01 0.20
N VAL A 62 9.76 2.09 0.84
CA VAL A 62 9.68 1.89 2.29
C VAL A 62 10.31 3.07 3.02
N ALA A 63 11.39 3.63 2.49
CA ALA A 63 12.09 4.79 3.05
C ALA A 63 11.26 6.09 2.91
N ARG A 64 10.60 6.33 1.77
CA ARG A 64 9.59 7.41 1.62
C ARG A 64 8.27 7.10 2.36
N GLY A 65 8.20 5.87 2.89
CA GLY A 65 7.10 5.23 3.60
C GLY A 65 5.73 5.23 2.93
N LEU A 66 5.75 5.00 1.62
CA LEU A 66 4.57 4.63 0.86
C LEU A 66 4.95 3.52 -0.13
N VAL A 67 4.36 2.35 0.09
CA VAL A 67 4.28 1.27 -0.88
C VAL A 67 2.84 1.25 -1.39
N ASP A 68 2.66 1.62 -2.66
CA ASP A 68 1.35 1.89 -3.29
C ASP A 68 0.88 0.76 -4.21
N HIS A 69 1.42 -0.45 -4.02
CA HIS A 69 1.15 -1.61 -4.86
C HIS A 69 1.04 -2.89 -4.02
N ALA A 70 0.46 -3.93 -4.63
CA ALA A 70 0.42 -5.27 -4.05
C ALA A 70 1.80 -5.92 -4.09
N ILE A 71 2.11 -6.76 -3.10
CA ILE A 71 3.42 -7.40 -2.96
C ILE A 71 3.36 -8.83 -3.50
N ARG A 72 4.24 -9.20 -4.43
CA ARG A 72 4.34 -10.58 -4.90
C ARG A 72 4.94 -11.47 -3.82
N PHE A 73 4.46 -12.70 -3.74
CA PHE A 73 5.03 -13.72 -2.86
C PHE A 73 4.95 -15.12 -3.47
N THR A 74 5.62 -16.07 -2.84
CA THR A 74 5.64 -17.48 -3.28
C THR A 74 4.99 -18.43 -2.27
N ALA A 75 4.57 -19.59 -2.76
CA ALA A 75 4.15 -20.74 -1.96
C ALA A 75 4.85 -22.01 -2.44
N GLN A 76 5.06 -22.99 -1.57
CA GLN A 76 5.77 -24.22 -1.93
C GLN A 76 4.95 -25.12 -2.86
N ARG A 77 3.63 -25.15 -2.64
CA ARG A 77 2.69 -25.93 -3.44
C ARG A 77 1.52 -25.05 -3.83
N THR A 78 1.20 -25.09 -5.11
CA THR A 78 0.10 -24.36 -5.74
C THR A 78 -0.75 -25.32 -6.57
N ASP A 79 -2.00 -24.92 -6.82
CA ASP A 79 -2.92 -25.68 -7.67
C ASP A 79 -2.57 -25.53 -9.16
N ARG A 80 -2.98 -26.49 -9.99
CA ARG A 80 -2.85 -26.44 -11.47
C ARG A 80 -3.88 -25.53 -12.15
N THR A 81 -4.35 -24.52 -11.43
CA THR A 81 -5.19 -23.45 -11.95
C THR A 81 -4.57 -22.09 -11.63
N TYR A 82 -5.09 -21.06 -12.28
CA TYR A 82 -4.72 -19.68 -12.04
C TYR A 82 -5.97 -18.80 -12.13
N VAL A 83 -5.96 -17.71 -11.39
CA VAL A 83 -7.02 -16.71 -11.35
C VAL A 83 -6.45 -15.35 -11.72
N TRP A 84 -7.31 -14.43 -12.19
CA TRP A 84 -6.89 -13.07 -12.53
C TRP A 84 -6.16 -12.39 -11.33
N PRO A 85 -5.03 -11.67 -11.56
CA PRO A 85 -4.47 -11.27 -12.86
C PRO A 85 -3.48 -12.27 -13.48
N ALA A 86 -3.23 -13.43 -12.86
CA ALA A 86 -2.29 -14.41 -13.38
C ALA A 86 -2.72 -14.93 -14.76
N ARG A 87 -1.72 -15.29 -15.56
CA ARG A 87 -1.85 -15.78 -16.94
C ARG A 87 -1.42 -17.23 -17.08
N HIS A 88 -0.79 -17.79 -16.06
CA HIS A 88 -0.22 -19.12 -16.10
C HIS A 88 -0.18 -19.73 -14.70
N GLN A 89 0.03 -21.05 -14.62
CA GLN A 89 0.11 -21.82 -13.37
C GLN A 89 1.39 -22.65 -13.34
N ALA A 90 1.92 -22.95 -12.15
CA ALA A 90 3.00 -23.91 -11.98
C ALA A 90 2.66 -24.98 -10.92
N GLY A 91 1.39 -25.33 -10.85
CA GLY A 91 0.83 -26.17 -9.80
C GLY A 91 1.43 -27.57 -9.72
N ALA A 92 1.67 -28.02 -8.49
CA ALA A 92 2.15 -29.37 -8.22
C ALA A 92 1.03 -30.42 -8.43
N ALA A 93 -0.22 -30.07 -8.14
CA ALA A 93 -1.37 -30.97 -8.18
C ALA A 93 -2.66 -30.24 -8.61
N ARG A 94 -3.70 -30.99 -9.00
CA ARG A 94 -5.09 -30.50 -9.09
C ARG A 94 -5.75 -30.73 -7.73
N ASP A 95 -5.61 -29.78 -6.83
CA ASP A 95 -6.07 -29.83 -5.45
C ASP A 95 -6.65 -28.47 -5.06
N PRO A 96 -8.00 -28.36 -4.88
CA PRO A 96 -8.65 -27.10 -4.56
C PRO A 96 -8.29 -26.56 -3.17
N SER A 97 -7.58 -27.33 -2.33
CA SER A 97 -7.03 -26.83 -1.06
C SER A 97 -5.71 -26.08 -1.22
N LEU A 98 -5.07 -26.16 -2.41
CA LEU A 98 -3.88 -25.39 -2.74
C LEU A 98 -4.28 -24.05 -3.39
N PRO A 99 -3.55 -22.97 -3.10
CA PRO A 99 -3.85 -21.68 -3.70
C PRO A 99 -3.49 -21.68 -5.19
N PRO A 100 -4.35 -21.15 -6.08
CA PRO A 100 -4.02 -20.97 -7.50
C PRO A 100 -3.07 -19.78 -7.70
N MET A 101 -2.29 -19.80 -8.78
CA MET A 101 -1.51 -18.61 -9.17
C MET A 101 -2.43 -17.42 -9.38
N GLY A 102 -1.99 -16.22 -8.97
CA GLY A 102 -2.77 -15.00 -8.98
C GLY A 102 -3.69 -14.80 -7.78
N ALA A 103 -3.83 -15.81 -6.90
CA ALA A 103 -4.60 -15.67 -5.68
C ALA A 103 -4.14 -14.47 -4.85
N ARG A 104 -5.11 -13.69 -4.37
CA ARG A 104 -4.86 -12.51 -3.53
C ARG A 104 -5.06 -12.85 -2.07
N PHE A 105 -4.13 -12.37 -1.25
CA PHE A 105 -4.21 -12.42 0.21
C PHE A 105 -4.03 -11.03 0.76
N ARG A 106 -4.63 -10.71 1.90
CA ARG A 106 -4.51 -9.40 2.52
C ARG A 106 -4.32 -9.54 4.02
N LEU A 107 -3.50 -8.67 4.61
CA LEU A 107 -3.34 -8.63 6.05
C LEU A 107 -4.68 -8.22 6.67
N LYS A 108 -5.12 -8.90 7.72
CA LYS A 108 -6.41 -8.60 8.36
C LYS A 108 -6.45 -7.16 8.90
N ALA A 109 -7.63 -6.56 8.90
CA ALA A 109 -7.85 -5.19 9.36
C ALA A 109 -7.48 -4.99 10.85
N ASP A 110 -7.62 -6.03 11.66
CA ASP A 110 -7.37 -6.05 13.11
C ASP A 110 -5.93 -6.45 13.49
N PHE A 111 -5.05 -6.70 12.51
CA PHE A 111 -3.67 -7.05 12.80
C PHE A 111 -2.92 -5.89 13.45
N SER A 112 -2.36 -6.13 14.65
CA SER A 112 -1.66 -5.10 15.40
C SER A 112 -0.29 -4.78 14.81
N PHE A 113 -0.02 -3.49 14.66
CA PHE A 113 1.28 -2.97 14.19
C PHE A 113 2.24 -2.70 15.37
N ALA A 114 1.81 -2.93 16.61
CA ALA A 114 2.61 -2.71 17.80
C ALA A 114 3.85 -3.63 17.79
N GLY A 115 5.01 -3.09 18.19
CA GLY A 115 6.27 -3.85 18.24
C GLY A 115 6.94 -4.09 16.88
N PHE A 116 6.47 -3.43 15.82
CA PHE A 116 7.13 -3.34 14.53
C PHE A 116 7.81 -1.98 14.34
N SER A 117 8.95 -1.97 13.66
CA SER A 117 9.63 -0.73 13.30
C SER A 117 8.78 0.13 12.35
N PRO A 118 9.02 1.46 12.29
CA PRO A 118 8.30 2.34 11.38
C PRO A 118 8.35 1.90 9.90
N GLN A 119 9.50 1.41 9.45
CA GLN A 119 9.65 0.90 8.08
C GLN A 119 8.84 -0.39 7.85
N THR A 120 8.81 -1.31 8.82
CA THR A 120 7.98 -2.50 8.71
C THR A 120 6.49 -2.16 8.67
N GLN A 121 6.06 -1.15 9.42
CA GLN A 121 4.66 -0.71 9.44
C GLN A 121 4.20 -0.14 8.09
N VAL A 122 5.10 0.48 7.31
CA VAL A 122 4.81 0.87 5.92
C VAL A 122 4.46 -0.36 5.09
N VAL A 123 5.25 -1.43 5.22
CA VAL A 123 5.01 -2.68 4.50
C VAL A 123 3.70 -3.34 4.97
N LEU A 124 3.43 -3.33 6.28
CA LEU A 124 2.18 -3.85 6.84
C LEU A 124 0.95 -3.09 6.31
N MET A 125 1.00 -1.76 6.23
CA MET A 125 -0.06 -0.96 5.60
C MET A 125 -0.29 -1.38 4.15
N ALA A 126 0.77 -1.60 3.37
CA ALA A 126 0.63 -2.05 1.98
C ALA A 126 0.04 -3.47 1.88
N MET A 127 0.47 -4.39 2.76
CA MET A 127 -0.12 -5.73 2.86
C MET A 127 -1.60 -5.70 3.29
N GLN A 128 -2.00 -4.73 4.10
CA GLN A 128 -3.39 -4.55 4.54
C GLN A 128 -4.25 -3.84 3.49
N ARG A 129 -3.67 -2.94 2.69
CA ARG A 129 -4.41 -2.15 1.68
C ARG A 129 -4.46 -2.82 0.32
N TYR A 130 -3.29 -3.14 -0.23
CA TYR A 130 -3.13 -3.66 -1.59
C TYR A 130 -3.03 -5.19 -1.62
N GLY A 131 -2.68 -5.79 -0.48
CA GLY A 131 -2.53 -7.23 -0.35
C GLY A 131 -1.26 -7.78 -0.99
N LEU A 132 -1.23 -9.09 -1.09
CA LEU A 132 -0.22 -9.89 -1.75
C LEU A 132 -0.83 -10.66 -2.92
N ILE A 133 0.00 -10.93 -3.93
CA ILE A 133 -0.36 -11.75 -5.09
C ILE A 133 0.56 -12.96 -5.13
N LEU A 134 -0.03 -14.15 -5.12
CA LEU A 134 0.72 -15.39 -5.28
C LEU A 134 1.19 -15.50 -6.73
N ALA A 135 2.50 -15.40 -6.95
CA ALA A 135 3.04 -15.22 -8.29
C ALA A 135 4.02 -16.35 -8.70
N ASP A 136 4.55 -17.09 -7.73
CA ASP A 136 5.51 -18.15 -8.03
C ASP A 136 5.51 -19.30 -7.01
N ASN A 137 6.19 -20.38 -7.38
CA ASN A 137 6.54 -21.44 -6.45
C ASN A 137 7.88 -21.15 -5.77
N GLY A 138 7.94 -21.39 -4.47
CA GLY A 138 9.12 -21.10 -3.67
C GLY A 138 8.91 -21.46 -2.20
N SER A 139 9.55 -20.77 -1.27
CA SER A 139 9.23 -20.94 0.15
C SER A 139 7.85 -20.38 0.47
N ASN A 140 7.15 -20.97 1.44
CA ASN A 140 5.84 -20.49 1.88
C ASN A 140 5.95 -19.06 2.44
N TRP A 141 5.00 -18.19 2.04
CA TRP A 141 4.90 -16.81 2.53
C TRP A 141 6.19 -15.99 2.31
N PHE A 142 6.91 -16.29 1.24
CA PHE A 142 8.13 -15.56 0.89
C PHE A 142 7.82 -14.42 -0.06
N TYR A 143 7.63 -13.21 0.50
CA TYR A 143 7.57 -11.96 -0.26
C TYR A 143 8.99 -11.41 -0.49
N GLN A 144 9.16 -10.68 -1.60
CA GLN A 144 10.48 -10.30 -2.10
C GLN A 144 10.64 -8.78 -2.16
N GLY A 145 11.89 -8.34 -2.00
CA GLY A 145 12.30 -6.96 -2.23
C GLY A 145 13.41 -6.85 -3.27
N SER A 146 13.64 -5.65 -3.79
CA SER A 146 14.77 -5.34 -4.65
C SER A 146 16.09 -5.62 -3.94
N THR A 147 17.12 -6.04 -4.67
CA THR A 147 18.48 -6.13 -4.12
C THR A 147 19.00 -4.73 -3.79
N ASP A 148 19.09 -4.42 -2.50
CA ASP A 148 19.57 -3.13 -2.00
C ASP A 148 20.31 -3.35 -0.67
N SER A 149 21.52 -2.81 -0.53
CA SER A 149 22.33 -2.97 0.68
C SER A 149 21.80 -2.16 1.87
N ARG A 150 20.83 -1.26 1.65
CA ARG A 150 20.24 -0.42 2.69
C ARG A 150 19.11 -1.11 3.47
N TRP A 151 18.65 -2.27 3.02
CA TRP A 151 17.68 -3.07 3.78
C TRP A 151 18.25 -3.47 5.13
N SER A 152 17.51 -3.21 6.21
CA SER A 152 17.94 -3.58 7.56
C SER A 152 17.60 -5.04 7.87
N ASP A 153 18.51 -5.73 8.56
CA ASP A 153 18.25 -7.07 9.09
C ASP A 153 17.06 -7.08 10.05
N GLN A 154 16.83 -5.97 10.75
CA GLN A 154 15.65 -5.79 11.61
C GLN A 154 14.36 -5.90 10.80
N LEU A 155 14.18 -5.11 9.73
CA LEU A 155 12.97 -5.15 8.92
C LEU A 155 12.73 -6.56 8.35
N ILE A 156 13.77 -7.19 7.81
CA ILE A 156 13.68 -8.54 7.24
C ILE A 156 13.25 -9.55 8.32
N SER A 157 13.84 -9.46 9.51
CA SER A 157 13.53 -10.36 10.63
C SER A 157 12.12 -10.10 11.17
N GLU A 158 11.69 -8.84 11.23
CA GLU A 158 10.36 -8.47 11.71
C GLU A 158 9.27 -9.00 10.79
N LEU A 159 9.41 -8.84 9.48
CA LEU A 159 8.45 -9.34 8.49
C LEU A 159 8.27 -10.86 8.62
N LYS A 160 9.36 -11.63 8.82
CA LYS A 160 9.31 -13.09 9.02
C LYS A 160 8.46 -13.53 10.22
N ARG A 161 8.15 -12.64 11.18
CA ARG A 161 7.31 -12.94 12.34
C ARG A 161 5.81 -12.94 12.02
N ILE A 162 5.39 -12.40 10.87
CA ILE A 162 3.97 -12.31 10.52
C ILE A 162 3.46 -13.72 10.23
N PRO A 163 2.50 -14.24 11.02
CA PRO A 163 1.99 -15.59 10.81
C PRO A 163 1.09 -15.64 9.57
N ALA A 164 1.08 -16.78 8.87
CA ALA A 164 0.17 -17.03 7.75
C ALA A 164 -1.30 -16.74 8.10
N GLY A 165 -1.72 -17.08 9.34
CA GLY A 165 -3.06 -16.84 9.84
C GLY A 165 -3.44 -15.37 10.02
N ALA A 166 -2.48 -14.43 9.92
CA ALA A 166 -2.75 -12.99 9.90
C ALA A 166 -3.33 -12.52 8.55
N PHE A 167 -3.29 -13.37 7.51
CA PHE A 167 -3.81 -13.05 6.20
C PHE A 167 -5.18 -13.69 5.96
N GLU A 168 -5.95 -13.08 5.08
CA GLU A 168 -7.22 -13.60 4.57
C GLU A 168 -7.17 -13.68 3.04
N ALA A 169 -7.84 -14.67 2.46
CA ALA A 169 -8.01 -14.76 1.01
C ALA A 169 -9.00 -13.69 0.54
N VAL A 170 -8.71 -13.05 -0.59
CA VAL A 170 -9.54 -11.98 -1.16
C VAL A 170 -10.15 -12.46 -2.46
N ASP A 171 -11.48 -12.35 -2.59
CA ASP A 171 -12.14 -12.48 -3.89
C ASP A 171 -11.84 -11.23 -4.74
N ALA A 172 -11.03 -11.43 -5.78
CA ALA A 172 -10.59 -10.39 -6.69
C ALA A 172 -11.54 -10.15 -7.88
N SER A 173 -12.66 -10.88 -7.97
CA SER A 173 -13.60 -10.79 -9.10
C SER A 173 -14.12 -9.36 -9.31
N SER A 174 -14.41 -8.65 -8.22
CA SER A 174 -14.86 -7.24 -8.24
C SER A 174 -13.79 -6.25 -8.72
N LEU A 175 -12.51 -6.65 -8.70
CA LEU A 175 -11.39 -5.84 -9.18
C LEU A 175 -11.13 -6.03 -10.68
N MET A 176 -11.68 -7.07 -11.31
CA MET A 176 -11.42 -7.39 -12.71
C MET A 176 -12.39 -6.64 -13.63
N LEU A 177 -11.92 -5.58 -14.31
CA LEU A 177 -12.71 -4.90 -15.35
C LEU A 177 -12.72 -5.67 -16.68
N ASP A 178 -11.58 -6.23 -17.05
CA ASP A 178 -11.38 -7.00 -18.28
C ASP A 178 -10.39 -8.15 -17.99
N PRO A 179 -10.69 -9.39 -18.40
CA PRO A 179 -9.85 -10.55 -18.07
C PRO A 179 -8.45 -10.54 -18.72
N ASN A 180 -8.22 -9.69 -19.73
CA ASN A 180 -6.94 -9.50 -20.40
C ASN A 180 -6.24 -8.19 -19.98
N SER A 181 -6.73 -7.52 -18.94
CA SER A 181 -6.19 -6.27 -18.44
C SER A 181 -5.96 -6.32 -16.93
N GLY A 182 -4.85 -5.75 -16.46
CA GLY A 182 -4.57 -5.54 -15.04
C GLY A 182 -5.29 -4.33 -14.43
N ARG A 183 -6.19 -3.69 -15.19
CA ARG A 183 -6.97 -2.53 -14.71
C ARG A 183 -7.99 -2.96 -13.66
N VAL A 184 -8.08 -2.14 -12.62
CA VAL A 184 -9.10 -2.22 -11.58
C VAL A 184 -10.10 -1.06 -11.69
N PRO A 185 -11.32 -1.20 -11.15
CA PRO A 185 -12.21 -0.05 -10.98
C PRO A 185 -11.48 1.04 -10.19
N ALA A 186 -11.71 2.31 -10.55
CA ALA A 186 -11.31 3.41 -9.69
C ALA A 186 -11.97 3.23 -8.31
N ALA A 187 -11.22 3.50 -7.24
CA ALA A 187 -11.62 3.23 -5.84
C ALA A 187 -12.93 3.92 -5.39
N SER A 188 -13.55 4.76 -6.22
CA SER A 188 -14.73 5.56 -5.93
C SER A 188 -16.07 4.99 -6.41
N LEU A 189 -16.13 3.79 -7.03
CA LEU A 189 -17.37 3.38 -7.73
C LEU A 189 -18.12 2.14 -7.19
N ASN A 190 -17.58 1.32 -6.28
CA ASN A 190 -18.21 0.03 -5.93
C ASN A 190 -18.18 -0.39 -4.45
N GLN A 191 -17.91 0.50 -3.48
CA GLN A 191 -18.15 0.18 -2.07
C GLN A 191 -19.56 0.60 -1.67
N ALA A 192 -20.35 -0.36 -1.16
CA ALA A 192 -21.62 -0.04 -0.53
C ALA A 192 -21.37 0.92 0.65
N LEU A 193 -22.13 2.01 0.70
CA LEU A 193 -22.02 2.99 1.78
C LEU A 193 -22.44 2.36 3.11
N LEU A 194 -21.68 2.64 4.16
CA LEU A 194 -22.00 2.24 5.52
C LEU A 194 -22.94 3.27 6.16
N ALA A 195 -23.92 2.82 6.93
CA ALA A 195 -24.89 3.72 7.55
C ALA A 195 -24.22 4.59 8.64
N GLY A 196 -24.26 5.91 8.48
CA GLY A 196 -23.69 6.87 9.43
C GLY A 196 -22.41 7.53 8.91
N TRP A 197 -21.47 7.77 9.83
CA TRP A 197 -20.21 8.48 9.57
C TRP A 197 -19.07 7.49 9.38
N HIS A 198 -18.56 7.38 8.16
CA HIS A 198 -17.51 6.42 7.82
C HIS A 198 -16.53 7.01 6.81
N SER A 199 -15.27 6.62 6.90
CA SER A 199 -14.21 7.02 5.98
C SER A 199 -13.38 5.84 5.51
N THR A 200 -12.83 5.96 4.30
CA THR A 200 -11.82 5.03 3.81
C THR A 200 -10.62 5.81 3.29
N TRP A 201 -9.43 5.50 3.76
CA TRP A 201 -8.18 6.14 3.33
C TRP A 201 -7.95 5.87 1.84
N GLN A 202 -7.57 6.92 1.11
CA GLN A 202 -7.34 6.87 -0.34
C GLN A 202 -5.88 7.10 -0.70
N GLY A 203 -5.14 7.85 0.10
CA GLY A 203 -3.74 8.16 -0.15
C GLY A 203 -3.27 9.36 0.65
N GLN A 204 -1.96 9.60 0.64
CA GLN A 204 -1.34 10.76 1.26
C GLN A 204 -0.05 11.15 0.54
N SER A 205 0.42 12.38 0.79
CA SER A 205 1.74 12.83 0.37
C SER A 205 2.84 11.94 0.97
N PRO A 206 3.97 11.74 0.26
CA PRO A 206 5.11 10.96 0.76
C PRO A 206 5.64 11.47 2.10
N TYR A 207 6.31 10.60 2.87
CA TYR A 207 7.08 11.04 4.04
C TYR A 207 8.27 11.89 3.60
N LEU A 208 8.63 12.87 4.42
CA LEU A 208 9.74 13.78 4.14
C LEU A 208 10.88 13.61 5.14
N ALA A 209 12.10 13.64 4.61
CA ALA A 209 13.28 14.00 5.36
C ALA A 209 13.37 15.54 5.38
N MET A 210 13.41 16.12 6.57
CA MET A 210 13.33 17.56 6.81
C MET A 210 14.52 18.01 7.65
N LYS A 211 14.96 19.25 7.45
CA LYS A 211 15.93 19.90 8.34
C LYS A 211 15.23 20.36 9.63
N PRO A 212 15.95 20.45 10.77
CA PRO A 212 15.43 21.07 11.99
C PRO A 212 14.73 22.40 11.72
N GLY A 213 13.47 22.53 12.14
CA GLY A 213 12.67 23.75 11.99
C GLY A 213 12.12 24.03 10.58
N GLN A 214 12.42 23.19 9.59
CA GLN A 214 11.87 23.29 8.23
C GLN A 214 10.34 23.17 8.28
N VAL A 215 9.64 23.98 7.47
CA VAL A 215 8.20 23.84 7.24
C VAL A 215 7.98 23.14 5.91
N ALA A 216 6.99 22.24 5.87
CA ALA A 216 6.57 21.58 4.64
C ALA A 216 5.04 21.40 4.63
N ASP A 217 4.51 21.19 3.43
CA ASP A 217 3.09 21.01 3.15
C ASP A 217 2.77 19.55 2.84
N PHE A 218 1.61 19.12 3.32
CA PHE A 218 1.13 17.75 3.25
C PHE A 218 -0.30 17.71 2.78
N TRP A 219 -0.65 16.57 2.20
CA TRP A 219 -2.03 16.25 1.90
C TRP A 219 -2.34 14.81 2.28
N ILE A 220 -3.57 14.57 2.70
CA ILE A 220 -4.11 13.24 2.92
C ILE A 220 -5.55 13.20 2.43
N ARG A 221 -5.94 12.07 1.85
CA ARG A 221 -7.25 11.88 1.24
C ARG A 221 -7.98 10.71 1.87
N PHE A 222 -9.25 10.93 2.15
CA PHE A 222 -10.20 9.91 2.58
C PHE A 222 -11.46 10.02 1.73
N SER A 223 -12.06 8.90 1.33
CA SER A 223 -13.42 8.90 0.80
C SER A 223 -14.42 8.88 1.94
N ASN A 224 -15.54 9.59 1.77
CA ASN A 224 -16.72 9.41 2.60
C ASN A 224 -17.37 8.07 2.24
N SER A 225 -17.10 7.03 3.03
CA SER A 225 -17.71 5.70 2.86
C SER A 225 -19.00 5.55 3.67
N GLY A 226 -19.50 6.64 4.25
CA GLY A 226 -20.72 6.70 5.05
C GLY A 226 -21.92 7.22 4.26
N THR A 227 -23.10 7.24 4.89
CA THR A 227 -24.31 7.88 4.33
C THR A 227 -24.45 9.34 4.70
N GLU A 228 -23.73 9.82 5.72
CA GLU A 228 -23.80 11.21 6.18
C GLU A 228 -22.83 12.11 5.41
N THR A 229 -23.31 13.27 4.98
CA THR A 229 -22.50 14.27 4.26
C THR A 229 -21.63 15.06 5.23
N TRP A 230 -20.33 15.15 4.96
CA TRP A 230 -19.42 15.98 5.74
C TRP A 230 -19.52 17.43 5.28
N GLN A 231 -19.63 18.37 6.21
CA GLN A 231 -19.84 19.80 5.92
C GLN A 231 -18.92 20.67 6.76
N ARG A 232 -18.01 21.38 6.09
CA ARG A 232 -17.11 22.33 6.74
C ARG A 232 -17.88 23.52 7.30
N GLY A 233 -17.53 23.94 8.51
CA GLY A 233 -18.18 25.05 9.22
C GLY A 233 -19.48 24.67 9.93
N VAL A 234 -19.93 23.40 9.84
CA VAL A 234 -21.16 22.93 10.48
C VAL A 234 -20.83 22.02 11.66
N TRP A 235 -21.25 22.43 12.86
CA TRP A 235 -21.06 21.66 14.08
C TRP A 235 -21.66 20.26 13.98
N GLY A 236 -20.93 19.24 14.41
CA GLY A 236 -21.34 17.84 14.31
C GLY A 236 -21.36 17.27 12.88
N ARG A 237 -20.87 18.02 11.88
CA ARG A 237 -20.73 17.55 10.48
C ARG A 237 -19.37 17.85 9.86
N GLN A 238 -18.59 18.75 10.44
CA GLN A 238 -17.25 19.06 9.96
C GLN A 238 -16.31 17.89 10.25
N ALA A 239 -15.74 17.33 9.19
CA ALA A 239 -14.63 16.40 9.32
C ALA A 239 -13.32 17.18 9.52
N ASN A 240 -12.61 16.83 10.59
CA ASN A 240 -11.27 17.30 10.89
C ASN A 240 -10.28 16.13 10.85
N LEU A 241 -9.03 16.40 10.54
CA LEU A 241 -7.92 15.47 10.67
C LEU A 241 -7.30 15.66 12.05
N GLY A 242 -7.38 14.63 12.90
CA GLY A 242 -6.82 14.64 14.24
C GLY A 242 -5.65 13.67 14.41
N PHE A 243 -4.82 13.93 15.42
CA PHE A 243 -3.89 12.91 15.91
C PHE A 243 -4.64 11.87 16.74
N ASN A 244 -4.39 10.59 16.45
CA ASN A 244 -5.10 9.48 17.08
C ASN A 244 -4.99 9.54 18.62
N GLY A 245 -6.11 9.27 19.31
CA GLY A 245 -6.19 9.34 20.77
C GLY A 245 -5.99 10.74 21.37
N ASP A 246 -6.31 11.80 20.61
CA ASP A 246 -6.13 13.20 21.01
C ASP A 246 -4.68 13.50 21.45
N ASN A 247 -3.72 12.95 20.70
CA ASN A 247 -2.30 13.09 21.01
C ASN A 247 -1.79 14.52 20.75
N LYS A 248 -1.50 15.24 21.85
CA LYS A 248 -0.99 16.62 21.84
C LYS A 248 0.53 16.76 21.80
N LEU A 249 1.28 15.65 21.77
CA LEU A 249 2.74 15.68 21.71
C LEU A 249 3.27 16.48 20.50
N PRO A 250 2.72 16.35 19.27
CA PRO A 250 3.22 17.09 18.12
C PRO A 250 3.12 18.60 18.30
N TYR A 251 2.02 19.08 18.90
CA TYR A 251 1.85 20.48 19.25
C TYR A 251 2.89 20.96 20.28
N ARG A 252 3.13 20.17 21.33
CA ARG A 252 4.16 20.47 22.36
C ARG A 252 5.57 20.49 21.80
N LEU A 253 5.84 19.77 20.71
CA LEU A 253 7.11 19.80 19.99
C LEU A 253 7.25 21.03 19.07
N GLY A 254 6.28 21.95 19.05
CA GLY A 254 6.32 23.18 18.25
C GLY A 254 6.08 22.94 16.76
N MET A 255 5.42 21.84 16.40
CA MET A 255 5.22 21.43 15.01
C MET A 255 4.06 22.14 14.33
N ALA A 256 3.20 22.79 15.11
CA ALA A 256 1.98 23.42 14.62
C ALA A 256 2.27 24.57 13.66
N VAL A 257 1.67 24.49 12.46
CA VAL A 257 1.66 25.57 11.47
C VAL A 257 0.20 25.73 11.03
N ASN A 258 -0.48 26.75 11.57
CA ASN A 258 -1.89 27.06 11.30
C ASN A 258 -2.85 25.89 11.55
N TRP A 259 -2.57 25.06 12.56
CA TRP A 259 -3.48 23.98 12.96
C TRP A 259 -4.77 24.55 13.56
N LEU A 260 -5.85 23.78 13.49
CA LEU A 260 -7.14 24.18 14.06
C LEU A 260 -7.05 24.26 15.58
N TRP A 261 -6.52 23.21 16.21
CA TRP A 261 -6.28 23.11 17.66
C TRP A 261 -4.96 22.36 17.94
N ASP A 262 -4.73 21.99 19.20
CA ASP A 262 -3.50 21.29 19.62
C ASP A 262 -3.44 19.82 19.18
N ASP A 263 -4.56 19.23 18.79
CA ASP A 263 -4.64 17.87 18.24
C ASP A 263 -5.45 17.77 16.93
N ARG A 264 -6.01 18.88 16.43
CA ARG A 264 -6.70 18.99 15.14
C ARG A 264 -5.89 19.79 14.16
N ILE A 265 -5.43 19.14 13.10
CA ILE A 265 -4.40 19.66 12.19
C ILE A 265 -5.04 20.48 11.07
N ALA A 266 -6.10 19.96 10.46
CA ALA A 266 -6.79 20.58 9.34
C ALA A 266 -8.22 20.08 9.20
N THR A 267 -9.02 20.79 8.41
CA THR A 267 -10.34 20.36 7.96
C THR A 267 -10.31 20.07 6.45
N THR A 268 -11.43 19.63 5.89
CA THR A 268 -11.56 19.37 4.45
C THR A 268 -11.32 20.64 3.63
N THR A 269 -10.65 20.50 2.49
CA THR A 269 -10.48 21.61 1.53
C THR A 269 -11.81 21.95 0.84
N ALA A 270 -12.63 20.93 0.56
CA ALA A 270 -13.99 21.08 0.06
C ALA A 270 -14.95 21.52 1.19
N GLU A 271 -15.95 22.32 0.82
CA GLU A 271 -17.01 22.74 1.74
C GLU A 271 -17.95 21.60 2.14
N THR A 272 -18.24 20.73 1.17
CA THR A 272 -19.12 19.58 1.34
C THR A 272 -18.44 18.37 0.73
N VAL A 273 -18.56 17.22 1.39
CA VAL A 273 -18.11 15.91 0.88
C VAL A 273 -19.27 14.93 1.00
N ALA A 274 -19.97 14.72 -0.09
CA ALA A 274 -21.12 13.82 -0.16
C ALA A 274 -20.68 12.34 -0.02
N PRO A 275 -21.62 11.42 0.30
CA PRO A 275 -21.36 10.00 0.27
C PRO A 275 -20.71 9.54 -1.04
N GLY A 276 -19.61 8.80 -0.94
CA GLY A 276 -18.79 8.32 -2.06
C GLY A 276 -17.73 9.31 -2.56
N GLU A 277 -17.77 10.58 -2.16
CA GLU A 277 -16.79 11.58 -2.58
C GLU A 277 -15.48 11.49 -1.79
N ILE A 278 -14.41 12.05 -2.36
CA ILE A 278 -13.09 12.10 -1.74
C ILE A 278 -12.87 13.46 -1.09
N ALA A 279 -12.67 13.46 0.22
CA ALA A 279 -12.17 14.58 1.00
C ALA A 279 -10.64 14.66 0.89
N GLU A 280 -10.11 15.85 0.65
CA GLU A 280 -8.69 16.16 0.83
C GLU A 280 -8.52 17.05 2.06
N PHE A 281 -7.54 16.72 2.90
CA PHE A 281 -7.07 17.55 4.00
C PHE A 281 -5.68 18.03 3.64
N ARG A 282 -5.45 19.35 3.67
CA ARG A 282 -4.13 19.95 3.47
C ARG A 282 -3.68 20.62 4.75
N PHE A 283 -2.43 20.42 5.11
CA PHE A 283 -1.85 21.00 6.30
C PHE A 283 -0.36 21.23 6.11
N SER A 284 0.17 22.16 6.89
CA SER A 284 1.60 22.37 7.01
C SER A 284 2.05 21.92 8.40
N LEU A 285 3.31 21.55 8.52
CA LEU A 285 3.93 21.36 9.83
C LEU A 285 5.40 21.75 9.81
N ARG A 286 5.91 22.04 11.00
CA ARG A 286 7.30 22.35 11.26
C ARG A 286 8.02 21.12 11.81
N ALA A 287 9.14 20.74 11.21
CA ALA A 287 10.01 19.71 11.75
C ALA A 287 10.52 20.11 13.15
N PRO A 288 10.51 19.19 14.13
CA PRO A 288 11.15 19.40 15.43
C PRO A 288 12.61 19.86 15.29
N ILE A 289 13.12 20.56 16.31
CA ILE A 289 14.51 21.04 16.33
C ILE A 289 15.51 19.90 16.57
N TYR A 290 15.08 18.87 17.30
CA TYR A 290 15.94 17.74 17.60
C TYR A 290 15.90 16.73 16.44
N PRO A 291 17.06 16.24 15.96
CA PRO A 291 17.11 15.17 14.99
C PRO A 291 16.44 13.90 15.51
N GLY A 292 15.81 13.15 14.61
CA GLY A 292 15.10 11.93 14.97
C GLY A 292 14.02 11.55 13.97
N THR A 293 13.47 10.34 14.13
CA THR A 293 12.27 9.92 13.40
C THR A 293 11.05 10.10 14.28
N TYR A 294 10.10 10.90 13.81
CA TYR A 294 8.86 11.19 14.51
C TYR A 294 7.68 10.53 13.79
N ARG A 295 6.88 9.76 14.52
CA ARG A 295 5.66 9.12 14.01
C ARG A 295 4.42 9.85 14.52
N PHE A 296 3.46 10.02 13.63
CA PHE A 296 2.17 10.66 13.90
C PHE A 296 1.05 9.81 13.36
N ASP A 297 0.26 9.21 14.24
CA ASP A 297 -0.94 8.48 13.84
C ASP A 297 -2.08 9.47 13.60
N LEU A 298 -2.72 9.34 12.43
CA LEU A 298 -3.69 10.29 11.91
C LEU A 298 -5.02 9.59 11.68
N ARG A 299 -6.11 10.28 12.05
CA ARG A 299 -7.45 9.72 11.92
C ARG A 299 -8.46 10.85 11.71
N PRO A 300 -9.44 10.70 10.79
CA PRO A 300 -10.51 11.67 10.68
C PRO A 300 -11.48 11.60 11.87
N VAL A 301 -12.05 12.75 12.23
CA VAL A 301 -13.02 12.91 13.30
C VAL A 301 -14.10 13.90 12.89
N ILE A 302 -15.36 13.55 13.17
CA ILE A 302 -16.48 14.50 13.15
C ILE A 302 -16.60 15.05 14.56
N ASP A 303 -16.01 16.22 14.79
CA ASP A 303 -15.92 16.78 16.15
C ASP A 303 -17.32 17.03 16.74
N GLY A 304 -17.48 16.63 18.00
CA GLY A 304 -18.78 16.61 18.68
C GLY A 304 -19.68 15.42 18.31
N THR A 305 -19.21 14.48 17.50
CA THR A 305 -20.01 13.31 17.08
C THR A 305 -19.24 12.00 17.22
N THR A 306 -18.18 11.76 16.43
CA THR A 306 -17.44 10.49 16.49
C THR A 306 -16.09 10.58 15.78
N TRP A 307 -15.12 9.78 16.24
CA TRP A 307 -13.97 9.41 15.42
C TRP A 307 -14.43 8.47 14.30
N LEU A 308 -13.88 8.65 13.09
CA LEU A 308 -14.09 7.71 11.98
C LEU A 308 -13.17 6.51 12.15
N GLU A 309 -13.08 5.58 11.22
CA GLU A 309 -12.27 4.36 11.35
C GLU A 309 -10.79 4.65 11.57
N ASP A 310 -10.16 3.92 12.49
CA ASP A 310 -8.71 3.83 12.54
C ASP A 310 -8.23 2.84 11.48
N GLN A 311 -7.57 3.37 10.46
CA GLN A 311 -7.06 2.59 9.33
C GLN A 311 -5.53 2.40 9.42
N GLY A 312 -4.96 2.58 10.62
CA GLY A 312 -3.52 2.49 10.85
C GLY A 312 -2.74 3.55 10.09
N VAL A 313 -3.39 4.66 9.72
CA VAL A 313 -2.78 5.71 8.91
C VAL A 313 -1.84 6.51 9.78
N PHE A 314 -0.59 6.62 9.35
CA PHE A 314 0.41 7.41 10.05
C PHE A 314 1.29 8.18 9.08
N TRP A 315 2.01 9.12 9.67
CA TRP A 315 2.98 9.96 9.03
C TRP A 315 4.33 9.86 9.73
N LEU A 316 5.42 9.68 8.97
CA LEU A 316 6.78 9.69 9.51
C LEU A 316 7.53 10.93 9.04
N ILE A 317 8.29 11.53 9.95
CA ILE A 317 9.18 12.63 9.67
C ILE A 317 10.57 12.25 10.14
N ALA A 318 11.51 12.19 9.21
CA ALA A 318 12.91 12.10 9.55
C ALA A 318 13.48 13.51 9.63
N VAL A 319 13.95 13.92 10.81
CA VAL A 319 14.67 15.17 10.99
C VAL A 319 16.16 14.89 10.98
N ASN A 320 16.86 15.41 9.97
CA ASN A 320 18.30 15.25 9.75
C ASN A 320 19.01 16.60 9.68
#